data_AF-A0A0M2U7P7-F1
#
_entry.id   AF-A0A0M2U7P7-F1
#
_cell.length_a   1.000
_cell.length_b   1.000
_cell.length_c   1.000
_cell.angle_alpha   90.00
_cell.angle_beta   90.00
_cell.angle_gamma   90.00
#
_symmetry.space_group_name_H-M   'P 1'
#
loop_
_entity.id
_entity.type
_entity.pdbx_description
1 polymer ?
#
loop_
_entity_poly.entity_id
_entity_poly.type
_entity_poly.pdbx_seq_one_letter_code
_entity_poly.pdbx_strand_id
1 'polypeptide(L)'
;MGNKPKTLDAPPYLSDSGRTMLPFRFLGEALGAQVDWENSTRSVIYRLGGRTVTMRIGSPTATVDGRKVQLDSPPQLVNNRTMVPLRAISELLGARVEWDNNTRTASIYP
;
A
#
# COMPACT_ATOMS: atom_id res chain seq x y z
N MET A 1 -23.55 -2.46 4.80
CA MET A 1 -22.42 -2.96 5.62
C MET A 1 -21.76 -1.75 6.28
N GLY A 2 -21.63 -1.76 7.61
CA GLY A 2 -21.29 -0.56 8.39
C GLY A 2 -19.83 -0.14 8.28
N ASN A 3 -19.61 1.15 8.03
CA ASN A 3 -18.30 1.79 8.01
C ASN A 3 -17.72 1.80 9.43
N LYS A 4 -16.96 0.76 9.81
CA LYS A 4 -16.24 0.73 11.08
C LYS A 4 -14.90 1.46 10.90
N PRO A 5 -14.62 2.54 11.63
CA PRO A 5 -13.33 3.21 11.53
C PRO A 5 -12.22 2.24 11.93
N LYS A 6 -11.22 2.07 11.04
CA LYS A 6 -9.97 1.39 11.38
C LYS A 6 -8.95 2.43 11.79
N THR A 7 -8.25 2.17 12.89
CA THR A 7 -7.19 3.05 13.40
C THR A 7 -5.87 2.71 12.71
N LEU A 8 -5.15 3.75 12.30
CA LEU A 8 -3.77 3.62 11.81
C LEU A 8 -2.81 3.46 12.98
N ASP A 9 -1.88 2.51 12.90
CA ASP A 9 -0.84 2.32 13.92
C ASP A 9 0.39 3.22 13.71
N ALA A 10 0.41 3.99 12.62
CA ALA A 10 1.26 5.14 12.39
C ALA A 10 0.55 6.18 11.50
N PRO A 11 0.81 7.47 11.70
CA PRO A 11 0.15 8.53 10.93
C PRO A 11 0.49 8.43 9.43
N PRO A 12 -0.46 8.76 8.55
CA PRO A 12 -0.17 8.92 7.13
C PRO A 12 0.78 10.10 6.93
N TYR A 13 1.60 10.06 5.88
CA TYR A 13 2.41 11.21 5.46
C TYR A 13 2.53 11.27 3.93
N LEU A 14 3.01 12.40 3.42
CA LEU A 14 3.37 12.56 2.02
C LEU A 14 4.85 12.26 1.85
N SER A 15 5.20 11.33 0.95
CA SER A 15 6.58 11.11 0.55
C SER A 15 7.15 12.32 -0.21
N ASP A 16 8.47 12.34 -0.41
CA ASP A 16 9.14 13.39 -1.20
C ASP A 16 8.61 13.50 -2.64
N SER A 17 8.08 12.40 -3.19
CA SER A 17 7.41 12.38 -4.50
C SER A 17 5.92 12.72 -4.44
N GLY A 18 5.42 13.21 -3.31
CA GLY A 18 4.04 13.65 -3.12
C GLY A 18 3.02 12.51 -3.09
N ARG A 19 3.43 11.30 -2.68
CA ARG A 19 2.51 10.15 -2.55
C ARG A 19 2.09 9.96 -1.11
N THR A 20 0.81 9.68 -0.89
CA THR A 20 0.28 9.34 0.44
C THR A 20 0.79 7.96 0.83
N MET A 21 1.49 7.91 1.96
CA MET A 21 2.11 6.73 2.52
C MET A 21 1.33 6.26 3.75
N LEU A 22 1.08 4.96 3.84
CA LEU A 22 0.32 4.33 4.92
C LEU A 22 1.03 3.07 5.44
N PRO A 23 0.75 2.64 6.68
CA PRO A 23 1.20 1.34 7.17
C PRO A 23 0.72 0.22 6.26
N PHE A 24 1.65 -0.62 5.82
CA PHE A 24 1.39 -1.66 4.82
C PHE A 24 0.24 -2.61 5.21
N ARG A 25 0.22 -3.02 6.49
CA ARG A 25 -0.76 -3.98 7.01
C ARG A 25 -2.17 -3.40 7.01
N PHE A 26 -2.31 -2.16 7.49
CA PHE A 26 -3.60 -1.47 7.48
C PHE A 26 -4.20 -1.42 6.08
N LEU A 27 -3.40 -1.04 5.08
CA LEU A 27 -3.88 -0.87 3.71
C LEU A 27 -4.32 -2.20 3.10
N GLY A 28 -3.50 -3.26 3.22
CA GLY A 28 -3.87 -4.57 2.71
C GLY A 28 -5.14 -5.11 3.37
N GLU A 29 -5.26 -4.99 4.69
CA GLU A 29 -6.46 -5.42 5.41
C GLU A 29 -7.71 -4.58 5.08
N ALA A 30 -7.55 -3.29 4.78
CA ALA A 30 -8.65 -2.43 4.35
C ALA A 30 -9.18 -2.83 2.96
N LEU A 31 -8.28 -3.34 2.09
CA LEU A 31 -8.59 -3.87 0.76
C LEU A 31 -9.06 -5.34 0.79
N GLY A 32 -9.05 -6.00 1.95
CA GLY A 32 -9.38 -7.42 2.08
C GLY A 32 -8.26 -8.37 1.59
N ALA A 33 -7.05 -7.85 1.36
CA ALA A 33 -5.90 -8.66 0.97
C ALA A 33 -5.30 -9.41 2.17
N GLN A 34 -4.79 -10.62 1.92
CA GLN A 34 -3.83 -11.25 2.82
C GLN A 34 -2.50 -10.51 2.72
N VAL A 35 -1.84 -10.27 3.86
CA VAL A 35 -0.59 -9.52 3.92
C VAL A 35 0.47 -10.31 4.69
N ASP A 36 1.60 -10.60 4.03
CA ASP A 36 2.76 -11.25 4.65
C ASP A 36 3.99 -10.33 4.64
N TRP A 37 4.90 -10.59 5.58
CA TRP A 37 6.21 -9.98 5.65
C TRP A 37 7.29 -11.03 5.41
N GLU A 38 8.13 -10.82 4.40
CA GLU A 38 9.30 -11.64 4.12
C GLU A 38 10.55 -10.95 4.68
N ASN A 39 11.11 -11.54 5.74
CA ASN A 39 12.20 -10.92 6.48
C ASN A 39 13.55 -10.93 5.73
N SER A 40 13.85 -12.00 4.99
CA SER A 40 15.13 -12.16 4.28
C SER A 40 15.35 -11.07 3.23
N THR A 41 14.28 -10.69 2.53
CA THR A 41 14.34 -9.67 1.47
C THR A 41 13.85 -8.30 1.94
N ARG A 42 13.27 -8.21 3.14
CA ARG A 42 12.55 -7.03 3.67
C ARG A 42 11.43 -6.62 2.73
N SER A 43 10.55 -7.57 2.42
CA SER A 43 9.46 -7.38 1.45
C SER A 43 8.09 -7.54 2.09
N VAL A 44 7.15 -6.74 1.61
CA VAL A 44 5.72 -6.91 1.85
C VAL A 44 5.13 -7.69 0.69
N ILE A 45 4.27 -8.66 0.98
CA ILE A 45 3.56 -9.47 -0.02
C ILE A 45 2.06 -9.34 0.24
N TYR A 46 1.32 -8.85 -0.75
CA TYR A 46 -0.14 -8.79 -0.74
C TYR A 46 -0.71 -9.86 -1.65
N ARG A 47 -1.78 -10.53 -1.21
CA ARG A 47 -2.56 -11.46 -2.04
C ARG A 47 -4.05 -11.15 -1.97
N LEU A 48 -4.67 -10.94 -3.13
CA LEU A 48 -6.10 -10.70 -3.25
C LEU A 48 -6.61 -11.21 -4.61
N GLY A 49 -7.67 -12.03 -4.60
CA GLY A 49 -8.33 -12.45 -5.85
C GLY A 49 -7.41 -13.10 -6.89
N GLY A 50 -6.38 -13.83 -6.45
CA GLY A 50 -5.40 -14.47 -7.34
C GLY A 50 -4.22 -13.57 -7.76
N ARG A 51 -4.24 -12.28 -7.45
CA ARG A 51 -3.11 -11.37 -7.66
C ARG A 51 -2.13 -11.44 -6.50
N THR A 52 -0.84 -11.41 -6.81
CA THR A 52 0.25 -11.29 -5.84
C THR A 52 1.09 -10.07 -6.15
N VAL A 53 1.18 -9.15 -5.18
CA VAL A 53 1.99 -7.94 -5.25
C VAL A 53 3.10 -8.00 -4.21
N THR A 54 4.35 -8.00 -4.64
CA THR A 54 5.52 -8.00 -3.77
C THR A 54 6.26 -6.68 -3.91
N MET A 55 6.57 -6.04 -2.79
CA MET A 55 7.38 -4.82 -2.76
C MET A 55 8.46 -4.91 -1.70
N ARG A 56 9.68 -4.56 -2.09
CA ARG A 56 10.83 -4.51 -1.19
C ARG A 56 11.05 -3.09 -0.68
N ILE A 57 11.35 -2.94 0.62
CA ILE A 57 11.70 -1.63 1.20
C ILE A 57 12.86 -1.00 0.41
N GLY A 58 12.69 0.27 0.03
CA GLY A 58 13.66 1.07 -0.73
C GLY A 58 13.73 0.75 -2.22
N SER A 59 13.01 -0.25 -2.72
CA SER A 59 12.99 -0.57 -4.15
C SER A 59 11.88 0.20 -4.86
N PRO A 60 12.19 0.96 -5.93
CA PRO A 60 11.17 1.62 -6.75
C PRO A 60 10.49 0.63 -7.71
N THR A 61 10.76 -0.67 -7.60
CA THR A 61 10.17 -1.70 -8.46
C THR A 61 9.38 -2.69 -7.61
N ALA A 62 8.10 -2.87 -7.94
CA ALA A 62 7.27 -3.95 -7.44
C ALA A 62 7.28 -5.14 -8.40
N THR A 63 6.91 -6.31 -7.89
CA THR A 63 6.59 -7.49 -8.71
C THR A 63 5.10 -7.79 -8.57
N VAL A 64 4.40 -7.89 -9.69
CA VAL A 64 2.96 -8.16 -9.79
C VAL A 64 2.79 -9.39 -10.66
N ASP A 65 2.35 -10.50 -10.07
CA ASP A 65 2.18 -11.79 -10.77
C ASP A 65 3.44 -12.18 -11.59
N GLY A 66 4.62 -11.95 -11.00
CA GLY A 66 5.92 -12.23 -11.60
C GLY A 66 6.45 -11.15 -12.55
N ARG A 67 5.68 -10.10 -12.87
CA ARG A 67 6.09 -9.00 -13.75
C ARG A 67 6.54 -7.78 -12.96
N LYS A 68 7.60 -7.11 -13.42
CA LYS A 68 8.12 -5.89 -12.77
C LYS A 68 7.27 -4.68 -13.12
N VAL A 69 6.95 -3.86 -12.12
CA VAL A 69 6.21 -2.59 -12.27
C VAL A 69 6.97 -1.48 -11.54
N GLN A 70 7.14 -0.31 -12.18
CA GLN A 70 7.76 0.85 -11.54
C GLN A 70 6.80 1.56 -10.60
N LEU A 71 7.34 2.10 -9.53
CA LEU A 71 6.61 2.81 -8.48
C LEU A 71 7.08 4.26 -8.43
N ASP A 72 6.12 5.17 -8.33
CA ASP A 72 6.40 6.60 -8.08
C ASP A 72 7.06 6.86 -6.72
N SER A 73 6.84 5.95 -5.76
CA SER A 73 7.45 6.02 -4.44
C SER A 73 7.70 4.60 -3.93
N PRO A 74 8.93 4.26 -3.54
CA PRO A 74 9.24 2.95 -2.98
C PRO A 74 8.60 2.78 -1.60
N PRO A 75 8.39 1.55 -1.09
CA PRO A 75 8.10 1.35 0.31
C PRO A 75 9.23 1.88 1.18
N GLN A 76 8.90 2.54 2.30
CA GLN A 76 9.85 3.19 3.19
C GLN A 76 9.74 2.60 4.60
N LEU A 77 10.86 2.56 5.33
CA LEU A 77 10.84 2.29 6.76
C LEU A 77 10.88 3.63 7.50
N VAL A 78 9.80 3.97 8.21
CA VAL A 78 9.69 5.21 8.99
C VAL A 78 9.27 4.83 10.41
N ASN A 79 10.04 5.25 11.42
CA ASN A 79 9.76 4.95 12.83
C ASN A 79 9.46 3.47 13.10
N ASN A 80 10.25 2.58 12.50
CA ASN A 80 10.08 1.12 12.59
C ASN A 80 8.74 0.59 12.03
N ARG A 81 8.12 1.34 11.13
CA ARG A 81 6.92 0.94 10.38
C ARG A 81 7.21 0.96 8.89
N THR A 82 6.78 -0.10 8.21
CA THR A 82 6.85 -0.18 6.76
C THR A 82 5.67 0.58 6.16
N MET A 83 5.99 1.63 5.43
CA MET A 83 5.06 2.57 4.83
C MET A 83 5.03 2.31 3.32
N VAL A 84 3.84 2.22 2.73
CA VAL A 84 3.64 1.92 1.32
C VAL A 84 2.80 3.00 0.63
N PRO A 85 3.01 3.24 -0.67
CA PRO A 85 2.18 4.15 -1.45
C PRO A 85 0.75 3.64 -1.57
N LEU A 86 -0.22 4.39 -1.04
CA LEU A 86 -1.65 4.05 -1.04
C LEU A 86 -2.16 3.69 -2.44
N ARG A 87 -1.89 4.58 -3.41
CA ARG A 87 -2.40 4.44 -4.78
C ARG A 87 -1.85 3.20 -5.47
N ALA A 88 -0.54 3.01 -5.43
CA ALA A 88 0.09 1.90 -6.14
C ALA A 88 -0.42 0.55 -5.63
N ILE A 89 -0.51 0.35 -4.30
CA ILE A 89 -1.05 -0.90 -3.75
C ILE A 89 -2.50 -1.14 -4.17
N SER A 90 -3.34 -0.12 -4.05
CA SER A 90 -4.76 -0.23 -4.37
C SER A 90 -4.95 -0.60 -5.84
N GLU A 91 -4.31 0.12 -6.75
CA GLU A 91 -4.41 -0.10 -8.20
C GLU A 91 -3.81 -1.46 -8.62
N LEU A 92 -2.65 -1.84 -8.07
CA LEU A 92 -2.02 -3.12 -8.36
C LEU A 92 -2.85 -4.32 -7.88
N LEU A 93 -3.64 -4.14 -6.82
CA LEU A 93 -4.58 -5.15 -6.34
C LEU A 93 -5.92 -5.11 -7.08
N GLY A 94 -6.17 -4.07 -7.89
CA GLY A 94 -7.37 -3.93 -8.72
C GLY A 94 -8.41 -2.94 -8.22
N ALA A 95 -8.17 -2.31 -7.08
CA ALA A 95 -9.03 -1.27 -6.56
C ALA A 95 -8.75 0.06 -7.25
N ARG A 96 -9.79 0.87 -7.42
CA ARG A 96 -9.68 2.26 -7.87
C ARG A 96 -9.53 3.18 -6.67
N VAL A 97 -8.61 4.14 -6.75
CA VAL A 97 -8.45 5.20 -5.75
C VAL A 97 -8.87 6.53 -6.34
N GLU A 98 -9.78 7.21 -5.64
CA GLU A 98 -10.10 8.61 -5.90
C GLU A 98 -9.58 9.47 -4.77
N TRP A 99 -9.01 10.62 -5.13
CA TRP A 99 -8.52 11.60 -4.16
C TRP A 99 -9.39 12.84 -4.23
N ASP A 100 -10.01 13.19 -3.12
CA ASP A 100 -10.65 14.49 -2.92
C ASP A 100 -9.62 15.46 -2.30
N ASN A 101 -9.22 16.45 -3.08
CA ASN A 101 -8.23 17.42 -2.66
C ASN A 101 -8.78 18.46 -1.67
N ASN A 102 -10.09 18.70 -1.65
CA ASN A 102 -10.73 19.65 -0.75
C ASN A 102 -10.79 19.10 0.68
N THR A 103 -11.13 17.82 0.80
CA THR A 103 -11.24 17.15 2.11
C THR A 103 -9.99 16.37 2.51
N ARG A 104 -9.01 16.26 1.60
CA ARG A 104 -7.81 15.40 1.75
C ARG A 104 -8.20 13.94 2.05
N THR A 105 -9.25 13.48 1.38
CA THR A 105 -9.81 12.15 1.57
C THR A 105 -9.42 11.26 0.39
N ALA A 106 -8.91 10.07 0.69
CA ALA A 106 -8.80 9.00 -0.30
C ALA A 106 -10.00 8.07 -0.19
N SER A 107 -10.73 7.91 -1.29
CA SER A 107 -11.79 6.92 -1.44
C SER A 107 -11.28 5.73 -2.23
N ILE A 108 -11.50 4.53 -1.71
CA ILE A 108 -11.04 3.28 -2.33
C ILE A 108 -12.27 2.47 -2.72
N TYR A 109 -12.33 2.08 -3.98
CA TYR A 109 -13.40 1.27 -4.55
C TYR A 109 -12.82 -0.08 -4.99
N PRO A 110 -13.23 -1.20 -4.37
CA PRO A 110 -12.77 -2.53 -4.74
C PRO A 110 -13.28 -2.99 -6.12
#